data_AF-A0A212CSP1-F1
#
_entry.id   AF-A0A212CSP1-F1
#
_cell.length_a   1.000
_cell.length_b   1.000
_cell.length_c   1.000
_cell.angle_alpha   90.00
_cell.angle_beta   90.00
_cell.angle_gamma   90.00
#
_symmetry.space_group_name_H-M   'P 1'
#
loop_
_entity.id
_entity.type
_entity.pdbx_description
1 polymer ?
#
loop_
_entity_poly.entity_id
_entity_poly.type
_entity_poly.pdbx_seq_one_letter_code
_entity_poly.pdbx_strand_id
1 'polypeptide(L)'
;MEAHLRQLSLGRRPEGAGDRQALAELQELALSWFMETQAPLILQNGALPPWFHGFITRKKTEQLLRDKALGSFLIRLSDRATGYILSYRGSDRCRHFVINQLRNRRYLISGDTQSHGTLAELVRHYQEVQFEPFGESLSAACPRMEDNDLYDAITLGLHQTNPSLEYPPEKASSPPASLEASPRNLSEEESKEVRRILGH
;
A
#
# COMPACT_ATOMS: atom_id res chain seq x y z
N MET A 1 0.79 -10.60 -70.89
CA MET A 1 0.17 -9.74 -69.85
C MET A 1 -1.19 -10.35 -69.59
N GLU A 2 -1.55 -10.90 -68.44
CA GLU A 2 -1.00 -10.80 -67.08
C GLU A 2 -1.31 -12.06 -66.26
N ALA A 3 -0.48 -12.28 -65.24
CA ALA A 3 -0.54 -13.40 -64.32
C ALA A 3 -1.70 -13.25 -63.32
N HIS A 4 -2.39 -14.36 -63.07
CA HIS A 4 -3.47 -14.52 -62.11
C HIS A 4 -2.87 -14.63 -60.69
N LEU A 5 -2.81 -13.53 -59.94
CA LEU A 5 -2.31 -13.52 -58.57
C LEU A 5 -3.34 -14.12 -57.61
N ARG A 6 -3.01 -15.27 -57.01
CA ARG A 6 -3.79 -15.89 -55.94
C ARG A 6 -3.57 -15.17 -54.59
N GLN A 7 -4.68 -15.03 -53.87
CA GLN A 7 -4.90 -14.76 -52.45
C GLN A 7 -3.67 -14.75 -51.51
N LEU A 8 -3.58 -13.69 -50.71
CA LEU A 8 -3.00 -13.72 -49.36
C LEU A 8 -4.02 -13.09 -48.40
N SER A 9 -4.86 -13.93 -47.80
CA SER A 9 -5.64 -13.57 -46.63
C SER A 9 -4.68 -13.38 -45.44
N LEU A 10 -4.46 -12.11 -45.05
CA LEU A 10 -3.78 -11.77 -43.80
C LEU A 10 -4.60 -12.35 -42.65
N GLY A 11 -4.06 -13.40 -42.02
CA GLY A 11 -4.62 -13.99 -40.82
C GLY A 11 -4.74 -12.93 -39.72
N ARG A 12 -5.98 -12.71 -39.26
CA ARG A 12 -6.27 -11.99 -38.02
C ARG A 12 -5.60 -12.75 -36.87
N ARG A 13 -4.54 -12.17 -36.30
CA ARG A 13 -3.86 -12.67 -35.10
C ARG A 13 -4.83 -12.61 -33.91
N PRO A 14 -4.85 -13.60 -33.01
CA PRO A 14 -5.70 -13.56 -31.83
C PRO A 14 -5.08 -12.61 -30.79
N GLU A 15 -5.39 -11.32 -30.89
CA GLU A 15 -4.90 -10.25 -30.02
C GLU A 15 -5.73 -10.14 -28.73
N GLY A 16 -5.69 -11.17 -27.88
CA GLY A 16 -6.46 -11.12 -26.63
C GLY A 16 -6.04 -12.07 -25.51
N ALA A 17 -5.24 -13.10 -25.81
CA ALA A 17 -4.74 -14.01 -24.78
C ALA A 17 -3.44 -13.51 -24.13
N GLY A 18 -2.53 -12.92 -24.92
CA GLY A 18 -1.24 -12.41 -24.43
C GLY A 18 -1.37 -11.21 -23.50
N ASP A 19 -2.32 -10.31 -23.77
CA ASP A 19 -2.51 -9.09 -22.98
C ASP A 19 -3.06 -9.39 -21.59
N ARG A 20 -3.91 -10.41 -21.46
CA ARG A 20 -4.47 -10.83 -20.16
C ARG A 20 -3.43 -11.53 -19.30
N GLN A 21 -2.59 -12.36 -19.92
CA GLN A 21 -1.50 -13.04 -19.22
C GLN A 21 -0.43 -12.06 -18.75
N ALA A 22 0.02 -11.15 -19.63
CA ALA A 22 0.98 -10.12 -19.29
C ALA A 22 0.45 -9.18 -18.20
N LEU A 23 -0.85 -8.85 -18.22
CA LEU A 23 -1.48 -8.06 -17.17
C LEU A 23 -1.50 -8.80 -15.82
N ALA A 24 -1.77 -10.10 -15.82
CA ALA A 24 -1.77 -10.92 -14.60
C ALA A 24 -0.35 -11.03 -14.00
N GLU A 25 0.67 -11.24 -14.83
CA GLU A 25 2.08 -11.27 -14.38
C GLU A 25 2.52 -9.92 -13.81
N LEU A 26 2.11 -8.82 -14.43
CA LEU A 26 2.37 -7.48 -13.92
C LEU A 26 1.65 -7.21 -12.59
N GLN A 27 0.42 -7.71 -12.44
CA GLN A 27 -0.34 -7.63 -11.19
C GLN A 27 0.37 -8.42 -10.08
N GLU A 28 0.83 -9.63 -10.35
CA GLU A 28 1.57 -10.45 -9.39
C GLU A 28 2.87 -9.77 -8.94
N LEU A 29 3.64 -9.21 -9.88
CA LEU A 29 4.85 -8.47 -9.55
C LEU A 29 4.57 -7.23 -8.69
N ALA A 30 3.51 -6.47 -9.03
CA ALA A 30 3.08 -5.31 -8.26
C ALA A 30 2.63 -5.71 -6.84
N LEU A 31 1.96 -6.87 -6.71
CA LEU A 31 1.53 -7.42 -5.43
C LEU A 31 2.72 -7.81 -4.56
N SER A 32 3.67 -8.59 -5.09
CA SER A 32 4.86 -9.02 -4.37
C SER A 32 5.68 -7.82 -3.89
N TRP A 33 5.93 -6.87 -4.78
CA TRP A 33 6.61 -5.62 -4.41
C TRP A 33 5.88 -4.86 -3.30
N PHE A 34 4.55 -4.79 -3.38
CA PHE A 34 3.74 -4.12 -2.36
C PHE A 34 3.86 -4.83 -1.01
N MET A 35 3.74 -6.16 -0.99
CA MET A 35 3.83 -6.97 0.23
C MET A 35 5.19 -6.88 0.90
N GLU A 36 6.27 -6.86 0.12
CA GLU A 36 7.64 -6.81 0.64
C GLU A 36 8.03 -5.41 1.13
N THR A 37 7.56 -4.35 0.47
CA THR A 37 8.07 -3.00 0.70
C THR A 37 7.08 -2.07 1.41
N GLN A 38 5.80 -2.11 1.05
CA GLN A 38 4.81 -1.14 1.47
C GLN A 38 3.92 -1.66 2.59
N ALA A 39 3.49 -2.92 2.52
CA ALA A 39 2.56 -3.51 3.49
C ALA A 39 3.06 -3.39 4.94
N PRO A 40 4.34 -3.65 5.28
CA PRO A 40 4.83 -3.52 6.65
C PRO A 40 4.73 -2.10 7.23
N LEU A 41 4.63 -1.09 6.36
CA LEU A 41 4.58 0.33 6.72
C LEU A 41 3.14 0.86 6.83
N ILE A 42 2.16 0.15 6.24
CA ILE A 42 0.79 0.64 6.06
C ILE A 42 -0.22 -0.19 6.86
N LEU A 43 0.03 -1.50 7.02
CA LEU A 43 -0.89 -2.41 7.70
C LEU A 43 -1.13 -1.97 9.15
N GLN A 44 -2.39 -2.00 9.55
CA GLN A 44 -2.84 -1.79 10.92
C GLN A 44 -3.49 -3.07 11.40
N ASN A 45 -2.91 -3.71 12.41
CA ASN A 45 -3.39 -4.99 12.95
C ASN A 45 -3.54 -6.08 11.87
N GLY A 46 -2.62 -6.13 10.90
CA GLY A 46 -2.66 -7.10 9.81
C GLY A 46 -3.69 -6.80 8.71
N ALA A 47 -4.37 -5.65 8.74
CA ALA A 47 -5.30 -5.24 7.70
C ALA A 47 -4.88 -3.93 7.04
N LEU A 48 -5.19 -3.78 5.75
CA LEU A 48 -4.99 -2.51 5.06
C LEU A 48 -6.02 -1.49 5.55
N PRO A 49 -5.61 -0.25 5.87
CA PRO A 49 -6.54 0.78 6.28
C PRO A 49 -7.59 1.06 5.20
N PRO A 50 -8.85 1.36 5.56
CA PRO A 50 -9.93 1.57 4.60
C PRO A 50 -9.71 2.79 3.71
N TRP A 51 -8.93 3.79 4.18
CA TRP A 51 -8.53 4.95 3.40
C TRP A 51 -7.39 4.68 2.42
N PHE A 52 -6.74 3.51 2.46
CA PHE A 52 -5.65 3.17 1.55
C PHE A 52 -6.18 2.45 0.31
N HIS A 53 -5.87 3.00 -0.87
CA HIS A 53 -6.36 2.55 -2.18
C HIS A 53 -5.27 2.04 -3.11
N GLY A 54 -4.01 2.02 -2.66
CA GLY A 54 -2.90 1.48 -3.45
C GLY A 54 -2.68 2.20 -4.79
N PHE A 55 -2.52 1.42 -5.87
CA PHE A 55 -2.28 1.90 -7.24
C PHE A 55 -3.58 2.32 -7.94
N ILE A 56 -4.11 3.49 -7.59
CA ILE A 56 -5.19 4.12 -8.36
C ILE A 56 -4.72 5.40 -9.03
N THR A 57 -5.25 5.68 -10.22
CA THR A 57 -4.92 6.90 -10.95
C THR A 57 -5.53 8.13 -10.27
N ARG A 58 -4.96 9.31 -10.55
CA ARG A 58 -5.57 10.58 -10.15
C ARG A 58 -7.00 10.72 -10.67
N LYS A 59 -7.24 10.36 -11.93
CA LYS A 59 -8.58 10.41 -12.55
C LYS A 59 -9.59 9.53 -11.79
N LYS A 60 -9.21 8.29 -11.44
CA LYS A 60 -10.08 7.39 -10.66
C LYS A 60 -10.32 7.94 -9.25
N THR A 61 -9.29 8.50 -8.62
CA THR A 61 -9.40 9.17 -7.32
C THR A 61 -10.43 10.30 -7.33
N GLU A 62 -10.33 11.20 -8.31
CA GLU A 62 -11.26 12.32 -8.46
C GLU A 62 -12.70 11.84 -8.72
N GLN A 63 -12.89 10.73 -9.46
CA GLN A 63 -14.19 10.10 -9.64
C GLN A 63 -14.76 9.53 -8.33
N LEU A 64 -13.94 8.82 -7.53
CA LEU A 64 -14.35 8.24 -6.25
C LEU A 64 -14.79 9.31 -5.23
N LEU A 65 -14.14 10.47 -5.26
CA LEU A 65 -14.38 11.57 -4.31
C LEU A 65 -15.45 12.57 -4.75
N ARG A 66 -15.84 12.56 -6.03
CA ARG A 66 -16.72 13.59 -6.64
C ARG A 66 -18.01 13.81 -5.86
N ASP A 67 -18.72 12.72 -5.57
CA ASP A 67 -20.05 12.72 -4.96
C ASP A 67 -20.02 12.39 -3.46
N LYS A 68 -18.85 12.57 -2.83
CA LYS A 68 -18.67 12.37 -1.39
C LYS A 68 -18.80 13.68 -0.62
N ALA A 69 -19.02 13.58 0.69
CA ALA A 69 -19.07 14.75 1.57
C ALA A 69 -17.72 15.47 1.61
N LEU A 70 -17.72 16.78 1.92
CA LEU A 70 -16.49 17.55 2.08
C LEU A 70 -15.57 16.91 3.13
N GLY A 71 -14.26 16.96 2.86
CA GLY A 71 -13.24 16.31 3.67
C GLY A 71 -13.10 14.80 3.46
N SER A 72 -13.99 14.16 2.68
CA SER A 72 -13.84 12.72 2.38
C SER A 72 -12.52 12.48 1.65
N PHE A 73 -11.77 11.44 2.04
CA PHE A 73 -10.37 11.31 1.63
C PHE A 73 -9.93 9.87 1.34
N LEU A 74 -8.82 9.75 0.62
CA LEU A 74 -8.08 8.51 0.44
C LEU A 74 -6.59 8.77 0.26
N ILE A 75 -5.78 7.75 0.50
CA ILE A 75 -4.34 7.73 0.22
C ILE A 75 -4.07 6.66 -0.83
N ARG A 76 -3.28 7.03 -1.84
CA ARG A 76 -2.82 6.16 -2.92
C ARG A 76 -1.30 6.22 -3.04
N LEU A 77 -0.73 5.26 -3.74
CA LEU A 77 0.68 5.31 -4.15
C LEU A 77 0.88 6.40 -5.21
N SER A 78 2.04 7.05 -5.16
CA SER A 78 2.45 7.99 -6.21
C SER A 78 2.94 7.24 -7.44
N ASP A 79 2.53 7.69 -8.62
CA ASP A 79 2.96 7.17 -9.92
C ASP A 79 4.31 7.75 -10.38
N ARG A 80 4.80 8.81 -9.71
CA ARG A 80 5.97 9.60 -10.14
C ARG A 80 7.13 9.60 -9.15
N ALA A 81 6.90 9.15 -7.93
CA ALA A 81 7.92 9.19 -6.87
C ALA A 81 7.67 8.08 -5.85
N THR A 82 8.72 7.64 -5.17
CA THR A 82 8.60 6.78 -4.00
C THR A 82 7.92 7.56 -2.88
N GLY A 83 6.63 7.31 -2.66
CA GLY A 83 5.81 8.02 -1.69
C GLY A 83 4.32 7.85 -1.93
N TYR A 84 3.52 8.65 -1.25
CA TYR A 84 2.06 8.56 -1.27
C TYR A 84 1.43 9.87 -1.70
N ILE A 85 0.18 9.80 -2.14
CA ILE A 85 -0.63 10.97 -2.42
C ILE A 85 -1.89 10.89 -1.56
N LEU A 86 -2.07 11.86 -0.65
CA LEU A 86 -3.33 12.11 0.04
C LEU A 86 -4.23 12.93 -0.88
N SER A 87 -5.45 12.46 -1.11
CA SER A 87 -6.45 13.18 -1.90
C SER A 87 -7.74 13.30 -1.12
N TYR A 88 -8.38 14.47 -1.16
CA TYR A 88 -9.66 14.67 -0.50
C TYR A 88 -10.61 15.59 -1.28
N ARG A 89 -11.90 15.46 -0.97
CA ARG A 89 -12.97 16.29 -1.50
C ARG A 89 -12.95 17.66 -0.82
N GLY A 90 -12.30 18.63 -1.46
CA GLY A 90 -12.41 20.04 -1.09
C GLY A 90 -13.73 20.64 -1.57
N SER A 91 -14.01 21.86 -1.11
CA SER A 91 -15.23 22.60 -1.42
C SER A 91 -15.44 22.83 -2.92
N ASP A 92 -14.41 23.31 -3.61
CA ASP A 92 -14.44 23.65 -5.04
C ASP A 92 -13.92 22.51 -5.92
N ARG A 93 -12.88 21.81 -5.48
CA ARG A 93 -12.18 20.78 -6.27
C ARG A 93 -11.64 19.66 -5.40
N CYS A 94 -11.24 18.57 -6.04
CA CYS A 94 -10.39 17.58 -5.39
C CYS A 94 -9.00 18.18 -5.13
N ARG A 95 -8.50 18.00 -3.91
CA ARG A 95 -7.14 18.39 -3.51
C ARG A 95 -6.24 17.18 -3.47
N HIS A 96 -4.96 17.38 -3.76
CA HIS A 96 -3.95 16.33 -3.81
C HIS A 96 -2.65 16.82 -3.19
N PHE A 97 -2.18 16.10 -2.18
CA PHE A 97 -0.97 16.41 -1.43
C PHE A 97 0.02 15.25 -1.56
N VAL A 98 1.26 15.57 -1.90
CA VAL A 98 2.35 14.61 -1.91
C VAL A 98 2.77 14.36 -0.46
N ILE A 99 2.85 13.09 -0.07
CA ILE A 99 3.42 12.65 1.20
C ILE A 99 4.77 12.00 0.89
N ASN A 100 5.82 12.59 1.42
CA ASN A 100 7.17 12.07 1.33
C ASN A 100 7.46 11.17 2.53
N GLN A 101 8.14 10.05 2.29
CA GLN A 101 8.79 9.29 3.35
C GLN A 101 10.22 9.81 3.54
N LEU A 102 10.50 10.33 4.73
CA LEU A 102 11.80 10.87 5.10
C LEU A 102 12.79 9.74 5.43
N ARG A 103 14.09 10.05 5.45
CA ARG A 103 15.16 9.07 5.76
C ARG A 103 15.00 8.41 7.13
N ASN A 104 14.42 9.12 8.10
CA ASN A 104 14.10 8.62 9.43
C ASN A 104 12.77 7.82 9.49
N ARG A 105 12.25 7.39 8.33
CA ARG A 105 11.00 6.63 8.17
C ARG A 105 9.73 7.37 8.62
N ARG A 106 9.80 8.69 8.81
CA ARG A 106 8.64 9.54 9.11
C ARG A 106 7.97 10.03 7.82
N TYR A 107 6.72 10.46 7.93
CA TYR A 107 5.91 10.95 6.82
C TYR A 107 5.69 12.45 6.92
N LEU A 108 5.83 13.18 5.82
CA LEU A 108 5.68 14.63 5.76
C LEU A 108 4.90 15.01 4.49
N ILE A 109 3.88 15.85 4.63
CA ILE A 109 3.23 16.48 3.47
C ILE A 109 4.19 17.52 2.88
N SER A 110 4.39 17.46 1.57
CA SER A 110 5.20 18.45 0.85
C SER A 110 4.70 19.88 1.10
N GLY A 111 5.59 20.75 1.59
CA GLY A 111 5.27 22.13 1.92
C GLY A 111 4.87 22.34 3.39
N ASP A 112 4.68 21.28 4.16
CA ASP A 112 4.46 21.36 5.60
C ASP A 112 5.79 21.25 6.38
N THR A 113 5.73 21.49 7.68
CA THR A 113 6.84 21.41 8.64
C THR A 113 6.69 20.24 9.61
N GLN A 114 5.47 19.75 9.83
CA GLN A 114 5.21 18.68 10.79
C GLN A 114 5.30 17.30 10.13
N SER A 115 6.20 16.45 10.64
CA SER A 115 6.29 15.04 10.22
C SER A 115 5.61 14.12 11.23
N HIS A 116 5.19 12.94 10.79
CA HIS A 116 4.46 11.93 11.57
C HIS A 116 5.17 10.58 11.55
N GLY A 117 5.00 9.76 12.59
CA GLY A 117 5.62 8.43 12.66
C GLY A 117 4.97 7.42 11.72
N THR A 118 3.66 7.54 11.50
CA THR A 118 2.90 6.67 10.59
C THR A 118 1.94 7.47 9.71
N LEU A 119 1.49 6.88 8.59
CA LEU A 119 0.41 7.46 7.78
C LEU A 119 -0.90 7.60 8.58
N ALA A 120 -1.15 6.71 9.53
CA ALA A 120 -2.33 6.77 10.40
C ALA A 120 -2.31 8.00 11.31
N GLU A 121 -1.15 8.31 11.90
CA GLU A 121 -0.94 9.51 12.70
C GLU A 121 -1.08 10.78 11.86
N LEU A 122 -0.55 10.78 10.64
CA LEU A 122 -0.71 11.89 9.69
C LEU A 122 -2.19 12.13 9.39
N VAL A 123 -2.94 11.07 9.06
CA VAL A 123 -4.39 11.16 8.80
C VAL A 123 -5.11 11.72 10.02
N ARG A 124 -4.86 11.18 11.22
CA ARG A 124 -5.50 11.64 12.46
C ARG A 124 -5.24 13.12 12.72
N HIS A 125 -4.00 13.56 12.52
CA HIS A 125 -3.64 14.96 12.69
C HIS A 125 -4.47 15.89 11.80
N TYR A 126 -4.58 15.59 10.50
CA TYR A 126 -5.37 16.44 9.57
C TYR A 126 -6.87 16.19 9.62
N GLN A 127 -7.36 15.26 10.46
CA GLN A 127 -8.78 15.23 10.85
C GLN A 127 -9.10 16.31 11.89
N GLU A 128 -8.11 16.72 12.68
CA GLU A 128 -8.24 17.72 13.75
C GLU A 128 -7.73 19.10 13.32
N VAL A 129 -6.72 19.14 12.44
CA VAL A 129 -6.05 20.35 11.95
C VAL A 129 -6.44 20.65 10.50
N GLN A 130 -6.64 21.94 10.20
CA GLN A 130 -6.98 22.39 8.86
C GLN A 130 -5.75 22.51 7.97
N PHE A 131 -5.92 22.21 6.69
CA PHE A 131 -4.95 22.50 5.65
C PHE A 131 -4.97 23.97 5.27
N GLU A 132 -3.87 24.68 5.52
CA GLU A 132 -3.67 26.03 5.00
C GLU A 132 -3.26 26.00 3.52
N PRO A 133 -3.69 26.97 2.70
CA PRO A 133 -4.56 28.12 3.01
C PRO A 133 -6.06 27.84 2.85
N PHE A 134 -6.47 26.57 2.84
CA PHE A 134 -7.81 26.17 2.43
C PHE A 134 -8.84 26.22 3.57
N GLY A 135 -8.39 26.12 4.84
CA GLY A 135 -9.30 26.05 5.99
C GLY A 135 -10.14 24.77 6.01
N GLU A 136 -9.68 23.71 5.35
CA GLU A 136 -10.40 22.43 5.20
C GLU A 136 -9.66 21.33 5.96
N SER A 137 -10.37 20.36 6.55
CA SER A 137 -9.80 19.19 7.23
C SER A 137 -10.31 17.88 6.61
N LEU A 138 -9.66 16.77 6.97
CA LEU A 138 -10.14 15.43 6.63
C LEU A 138 -11.35 15.06 7.48
N SER A 139 -12.30 14.36 6.89
CA SER A 139 -13.49 13.86 7.60
C SER A 139 -13.52 12.32 7.60
N ALA A 140 -14.12 11.73 6.58
CA ALA A 140 -14.33 10.28 6.48
C ALA A 140 -13.43 9.64 5.40
N ALA A 141 -12.97 8.42 5.69
CA ALA A 141 -12.30 7.59 4.68
C ALA A 141 -13.26 7.27 3.53
N CYS A 142 -12.82 7.48 2.29
CA CYS A 142 -13.54 7.02 1.11
C CYS A 142 -13.44 5.49 1.05
N PRO A 143 -14.57 4.76 1.03
CA PRO A 143 -14.55 3.30 0.96
C PRO A 143 -13.83 2.81 -0.30
N ARG A 144 -13.08 1.72 -0.16
CA ARG A 144 -12.60 0.94 -1.31
C ARG A 144 -13.79 0.24 -1.94
N MET A 145 -13.92 0.30 -3.26
CA MET A 145 -14.88 -0.56 -3.97
C MET A 145 -14.24 -1.95 -4.10
N GLU A 146 -15.04 -3.00 -3.92
CA GLU A 146 -14.66 -4.43 -3.94
C GLU A 146 -14.09 -4.92 -5.29
N ASP A 147 -14.03 -4.06 -6.30
CA ASP A 147 -13.55 -4.36 -7.66
C ASP A 147 -12.01 -4.30 -7.77
N ASN A 148 -11.30 -4.43 -6.65
CA ASN A 148 -9.85 -4.22 -6.53
C ASN A 148 -9.17 -5.48 -5.99
N ASP A 149 -9.41 -6.60 -6.70
CA ASP A 149 -8.95 -7.98 -6.43
C ASP A 149 -7.49 -8.07 -5.93
N LEU A 150 -6.63 -7.16 -6.40
CA LEU A 150 -5.21 -7.10 -6.04
C LEU A 150 -4.97 -6.96 -4.52
N TYR A 151 -5.77 -6.14 -3.82
CA TYR A 151 -5.60 -5.86 -2.39
C TYR A 151 -6.51 -6.70 -1.49
N ASP A 152 -7.56 -7.28 -2.07
CA ASP A 152 -8.44 -8.20 -1.37
C ASP A 152 -7.74 -9.54 -1.15
N ALA A 153 -6.86 -9.97 -2.07
CA ALA A 153 -5.95 -11.09 -1.84
C ALA A 153 -5.00 -10.87 -0.64
N ILE A 154 -4.56 -9.64 -0.37
CA ILE A 154 -3.74 -9.30 0.81
C ILE A 154 -4.55 -9.43 2.08
N THR A 155 -5.78 -8.89 2.06
CA THR A 155 -6.69 -8.99 3.20
C THR A 155 -7.00 -10.47 3.44
N LEU A 156 -7.48 -11.22 2.45
CA LEU A 156 -7.85 -12.62 2.55
C LEU A 156 -6.67 -13.56 2.85
N GLY A 157 -5.48 -13.29 2.32
CA GLY A 157 -4.26 -14.07 2.57
C GLY A 157 -3.75 -13.93 4.00
N LEU A 158 -3.90 -12.76 4.62
CA LEU A 158 -3.57 -12.53 6.04
C LEU A 158 -4.62 -13.12 6.99
N HIS A 159 -5.87 -13.30 6.54
CA HIS A 159 -6.88 -14.05 7.31
C HIS A 159 -6.68 -15.57 7.23
N GLN A 160 -5.93 -16.07 6.23
CA GLN A 160 -5.60 -17.50 6.11
C GLN A 160 -4.41 -17.92 6.98
N THR A 161 -3.61 -16.98 7.48
CA THR A 161 -2.66 -17.23 8.59
C THR A 161 -3.33 -17.01 9.94
N ASN A 162 -4.51 -17.61 10.13
CA ASN A 162 -5.00 -17.99 11.46
C ASN A 162 -5.98 -19.17 11.34
N PRO A 163 -5.51 -20.39 11.05
CA PRO A 163 -6.25 -21.59 11.40
C PRO A 163 -5.64 -22.19 12.67
N SER A 164 -6.49 -22.33 13.69
CA SER A 164 -6.33 -23.27 14.82
C SER A 164 -5.50 -22.80 16.02
N LEU A 165 -6.14 -22.07 16.93
CA LEU A 165 -6.05 -22.40 18.35
C LEU A 165 -7.47 -22.66 18.86
N GLU A 166 -7.99 -23.84 18.52
CA GLU A 166 -9.02 -24.47 19.34
C GLU A 166 -8.40 -24.67 20.73
N TYR A 167 -8.84 -23.90 21.72
CA TYR A 167 -8.63 -24.24 23.12
C TYR A 167 -9.80 -25.11 23.58
N PRO A 168 -9.58 -26.36 24.00
CA PRO A 168 -10.57 -27.11 24.76
C PRO A 168 -10.67 -26.51 26.17
N PRO A 169 -11.84 -26.57 26.83
CA PRO A 169 -12.00 -26.02 28.15
C PRO A 169 -11.54 -27.06 29.17
N GLU A 170 -10.48 -26.82 29.94
CA GLU A 170 -10.34 -27.52 31.23
C GLU A 170 -9.48 -26.80 32.28
N LYS A 171 -10.17 -26.46 33.37
CA LYS A 171 -9.80 -26.39 34.79
C LYS A 171 -8.37 -26.02 35.22
N ALA A 172 -8.34 -24.90 35.96
CA ALA A 172 -7.52 -24.56 37.12
C ALA A 172 -6.46 -25.56 37.62
N SER A 173 -5.20 -25.11 37.61
CA SER A 173 -4.21 -25.34 38.67
C SER A 173 -3.02 -24.39 38.49
N SER A 174 -2.68 -23.62 39.53
CA SER A 174 -1.41 -22.87 39.67
C SER A 174 -0.28 -23.82 40.17
N PRO A 175 0.93 -23.36 40.55
CA PRO A 175 2.03 -22.56 39.91
C PRO A 175 3.38 -23.39 40.00
N PRO A 176 4.63 -22.88 40.22
CA PRO A 176 5.29 -21.55 40.12
C PRO A 176 6.74 -21.49 39.50
N ALA A 177 7.25 -20.26 39.36
CA ALA A 177 8.62 -19.74 39.65
C ALA A 177 9.91 -20.07 38.82
N SER A 178 10.54 -18.96 38.37
CA SER A 178 11.98 -18.60 38.38
C SER A 178 12.99 -19.18 37.35
N LEU A 179 13.69 -18.30 36.61
CA LEU A 179 15.12 -17.94 36.78
C LEU A 179 15.69 -17.12 35.59
N GLU A 180 16.55 -16.15 35.93
CA GLU A 180 17.35 -15.27 35.06
C GLU A 180 18.30 -16.01 34.11
N ALA A 181 18.66 -15.39 32.97
CA ALA A 181 20.04 -14.95 32.66
C ALA A 181 20.17 -14.36 31.23
N SER A 182 20.89 -13.25 31.13
CA SER A 182 21.56 -12.72 29.93
C SER A 182 23.09 -12.83 30.18
N PRO A 183 24.03 -12.39 29.31
CA PRO A 183 24.08 -12.25 27.84
C PRO A 183 25.34 -12.95 27.24
N ARG A 184 25.58 -12.90 25.91
CA ARG A 184 26.94 -12.68 25.30
C ARG A 184 26.96 -12.55 23.77
N ASN A 185 27.92 -11.73 23.32
CA ASN A 185 28.24 -11.24 21.98
C ASN A 185 28.70 -12.30 20.96
N LEU A 186 28.46 -12.03 19.66
CA LEU A 186 29.16 -12.55 18.48
C LEU A 186 29.51 -11.33 17.60
N SER A 187 30.72 -10.78 17.72
CA SER A 187 31.97 -11.09 16.98
C SER A 187 32.05 -10.45 15.59
N GLU A 188 32.87 -9.40 15.49
CA GLU A 188 33.16 -8.51 14.34
C GLU A 188 33.73 -9.19 13.07
N GLU A 189 33.76 -10.51 12.99
CA GLU A 189 34.30 -11.25 11.84
C GLU A 189 33.26 -11.45 10.73
N GLU A 190 31.97 -11.45 11.03
CA GLU A 190 30.92 -11.50 9.99
C GLU A 190 30.90 -10.21 9.15
N SER A 191 31.31 -9.08 9.71
CA SER A 191 31.28 -7.77 9.02
C SER A 191 32.33 -7.60 7.91
N LYS A 192 33.39 -8.41 7.89
CA LYS A 192 34.43 -8.34 6.84
C LYS A 192 34.05 -9.16 5.61
N GLU A 193 33.34 -10.28 5.80
CA GLU A 193 32.91 -11.13 4.68
C GLU A 193 31.81 -10.46 3.85
N VAL A 194 30.87 -9.75 4.49
CA VAL A 194 29.84 -8.97 3.77
C VAL A 194 30.41 -7.83 2.94
N ARG A 195 31.53 -7.22 3.36
CA ARG A 195 32.19 -6.16 2.56
C ARG A 195 32.93 -6.71 1.35
N ARG A 196 33.41 -7.96 1.42
CA ARG A 196 34.07 -8.62 0.29
C ARG A 196 33.09 -9.00 -0.82
N ILE A 197 31.87 -9.37 -0.45
CA ILE A 197 30.81 -9.76 -1.39
C ILE A 197 30.24 -8.56 -2.16
N LEU A 198 30.27 -7.36 -1.58
CA LEU A 198 29.66 -6.16 -2.17
C LEU A 198 30.61 -5.26 -2.98
N GLY A 199 31.85 -5.67 -3.23
CA GLY A 199 32.71 -5.05 -4.24
C GLY A 199 32.90 -3.53 -4.12
N HIS A 200 33.27 -3.05 -2.92
CA HIS A 200 33.78 -1.70 -2.70
C HIS A 200 35.30 -1.71 -2.46
#